data_AF-A0A1V1WBN3-F1
#
_entry.id   AF-A0A1V1WBN3-F1
#
_cell.length_a   1.000
_cell.length_b   1.000
_cell.length_c   1.000
_cell.angle_alpha   90.00
_cell.angle_beta   90.00
_cell.angle_gamma   90.00
#
_symmetry.space_group_name_H-M   'P 1'
#
loop_
_entity.id
_entity.type
_entity.pdbx_description
1 polymer ?
#
loop_
_entity_poly.entity_id
_entity_poly.type
_entity_poly.pdbx_seq_one_letter_code
_entity_poly.pdbx_strand_id
1 'polypeptide(L)' 'MTKLFIVLLVSTVIAMTIVPQVDASVGRCTASKQCTAHCRMRGESHGECENRRCKCY' A
#
# COMPACT_ATOMS: atom_id res chain seq x y z
N MET A 1 -3.19 7.38 -34.29
CA MET A 1 -2.74 6.17 -33.56
C MET A 1 -1.91 6.53 -32.32
N THR A 2 -0.75 7.16 -32.46
CA THR A 2 0.18 7.49 -31.35
C THR A 2 -0.43 8.32 -30.21
N LYS A 3 -1.30 9.29 -30.51
CA LYS A 3 -1.98 10.10 -29.48
C LYS A 3 -2.83 9.26 -28.51
N LEU A 4 -3.49 8.22 -29.00
CA LEU A 4 -4.31 7.32 -28.16
C LEU A 4 -3.42 6.49 -27.22
N PHE A 5 -2.25 6.05 -27.69
CA PHE A 5 -1.28 5.35 -26.87
C PHE A 5 -0.74 6.21 -25.73
N ILE A 6 -0.47 7.50 -26.01
CA ILE A 6 0.02 8.44 -24.97
C ILE A 6 -1.06 8.64 -23.89
N VAL A 7 -2.33 8.82 -24.28
CA VAL A 7 -3.44 8.97 -23.33
C VAL A 7 -3.64 7.72 -22.48
N LEU A 8 -3.53 6.53 -23.08
CA LEU A 8 -3.60 5.25 -22.36
C LEU A 8 -2.46 5.12 -21.35
N LEU A 9 -1.23 5.45 -21.74
CA LEU A 9 -0.06 5.40 -20.85
C LEU A 9 -0.16 6.39 -19.69
N VAL A 10 -0.66 7.60 -19.94
CA VAL A 10 -0.86 8.58 -18.86
C VAL A 10 -1.98 8.14 -17.92
N SER A 11 -3.06 7.56 -18.46
CA SER A 11 -4.18 7.05 -17.65
C SER A 11 -3.77 5.89 -16.73
N THR A 12 -2.89 4.98 -17.19
CA THR A 12 -2.40 3.88 -16.36
C THR A 12 -1.44 4.35 -15.27
N VAL A 13 -0.55 5.31 -15.57
CA VAL A 13 0.33 5.92 -14.57
C VAL A 13 -0.46 6.66 -13.50
N ILE A 14 -1.48 7.42 -13.91
CA ILE A 14 -2.41 8.10 -12.99
C ILE A 14 -3.18 7.09 -12.14
N ALA A 15 -3.63 5.96 -12.71
CA ALA A 15 -4.28 4.91 -11.94
C ALA A 15 -3.35 4.30 -10.89
N MET A 16 -2.05 4.14 -11.19
CA MET A 16 -1.04 3.64 -10.24
C MET A 16 -0.67 4.65 -9.14
N THR A 17 -0.68 5.95 -9.43
CA THR A 17 -0.40 7.00 -8.44
C THR A 17 -1.61 7.35 -7.59
N ILE A 18 -2.83 7.11 -8.08
CA ILE A 18 -4.11 7.30 -7.37
C ILE A 18 -4.70 5.97 -6.91
N VAL A 19 -3.93 4.86 -6.86
CA VAL A 19 -4.29 3.81 -5.89
C VAL A 19 -4.01 4.45 -4.54
N PRO A 20 -5.03 4.84 -3.73
CA PRO A 20 -4.75 5.03 -2.33
C PRO A 20 -4.15 3.70 -1.89
N GLN A 21 -2.86 3.70 -1.55
CA GLN A 21 -2.25 2.57 -0.87
C GLN A 21 -3.26 2.16 0.17
N VAL A 22 -3.83 0.98 -0.04
CA VAL A 22 -5.02 0.57 0.68
C VAL A 22 -4.64 0.68 2.14
N ASP A 23 -5.14 1.71 2.81
CA ASP A 23 -5.22 1.84 4.26
C ASP A 23 -6.22 0.78 4.75
N ALA A 24 -6.04 -0.47 4.30
CA ALA A 24 -6.61 -1.64 4.88
C ALA A 24 -5.93 -1.75 6.25
N SER A 25 -6.55 -1.08 7.23
CA SER A 25 -6.28 -1.22 8.65
C SER A 25 -5.16 -0.38 9.27
N VAL A 26 -4.70 0.72 8.66
CA VAL A 26 -3.82 1.67 9.37
C VAL A 26 -4.66 2.48 10.38
N GLY A 27 -4.93 1.87 11.51
CA GLY A 27 -5.51 2.57 12.65
C GLY A 27 -5.69 1.69 13.86
N ARG A 28 -6.05 0.41 13.65
CA ARG A 28 -6.23 -0.57 14.72
C ARG A 28 -5.79 -1.95 14.29
N CYS A 29 -4.59 -2.34 14.68
CA CYS A 29 -4.19 -3.74 14.68
C CYS A 29 -4.66 -4.42 15.99
N THR A 30 -5.05 -5.68 15.89
CA THR A 30 -5.29 -6.57 17.05
C THR A 30 -4.24 -7.67 17.15
N ALA A 31 -3.53 -7.97 16.06
CA ALA A 31 -2.49 -8.97 16.00
C ALA A 31 -1.37 -8.55 15.04
N SER A 32 -0.11 -8.84 15.40
CA SER A 32 1.08 -8.49 14.61
C SER A 32 1.06 -9.04 13.18
N LYS A 33 0.41 -10.19 12.94
CA LYS A 33 0.27 -10.78 11.59
C LYS A 33 -0.44 -9.86 10.59
N GLN A 34 -1.37 -9.02 11.05
CA GLN A 34 -2.07 -8.04 10.20
C GLN A 34 -1.07 -6.97 9.69
N CYS A 35 -0.10 -6.61 10.53
CA CYS A 35 0.94 -5.65 10.22
C CYS A 35 2.00 -6.24 9.28
N THR A 36 2.36 -7.52 9.43
CA THR A 36 3.38 -8.16 8.58
C THR A 36 3.05 -8.09 7.09
N ALA A 37 1.80 -8.35 6.71
CA ALA A 37 1.38 -8.26 5.30
C ALA A 37 1.47 -6.82 4.77
N HIS A 38 1.06 -5.85 5.60
CA HIS A 38 1.13 -4.43 5.26
C HIS A 38 2.57 -3.92 5.14
N CYS A 39 3.44 -4.25 6.10
CA CYS A 39 4.84 -3.83 6.13
C CYS A 39 5.64 -4.41 4.96
N ARG A 40 5.36 -5.66 4.55
CA ARG A 40 5.98 -6.27 3.36
C ARG A 40 5.67 -5.55 2.06
N MET A 41 4.45 -5.01 1.91
CA MET A 41 4.11 -4.19 0.75
C MET A 41 4.90 -2.87 0.70
N ARG A 42 5.39 -2.39 1.85
CA ARG A 42 6.27 -1.21 1.95
C ARG A 42 7.76 -1.53 1.80
N GLY A 43 8.14 -2.80 1.67
CA GLY A 43 9.54 -3.25 1.58
C GLY A 43 10.17 -3.61 2.93
N GLU A 44 9.40 -3.56 4.01
CA GLU A 44 9.83 -3.93 5.37
C GLU A 44 9.60 -5.43 5.59
N SER A 45 10.52 -6.09 6.28
CA SER A 45 10.49 -7.55 6.40
C SER A 45 9.58 -8.03 7.53
N HIS A 46 9.36 -7.17 8.52
CA HIS A 46 8.59 -7.47 9.72
C HIS A 46 7.60 -6.36 10.08
N GLY A 47 6.56 -6.73 10.83
CA GLY A 47 5.56 -5.79 11.30
C GLY A 47 4.94 -6.26 12.60
N GLU A 48 4.93 -5.39 13.61
CA GLU A 48 4.36 -5.64 14.94
C GLU A 48 3.18 -4.73 15.24
N CYS A 49 2.28 -5.22 16.09
CA CYS A 49 1.17 -4.43 16.59
C CYS A 49 1.49 -3.84 17.97
N GLU A 50 1.76 -2.54 18.02
CA GLU A 50 2.02 -1.79 19.25
C GLU A 50 0.88 -0.78 19.49
N ASN A 51 0.18 -0.85 20.63
CA ASN A 51 -0.90 0.09 20.99
C ASN A 51 -1.98 0.26 19.91
N ARG A 52 -2.38 -0.86 19.29
CA ARG A 52 -3.28 -0.90 18.13
C ARG A 52 -2.74 -0.19 16.88
N ARG A 53 -1.45 0.10 16.80
CA ARG A 53 -0.79 0.64 15.60
C ARG A 53 0.23 -0.34 15.07
N CYS A 54 0.27 -0.49 13.75
CA CYS A 54 1.31 -1.28 13.11
C CYS A 54 2.62 -0.50 13.08
N LYS A 55 3.70 -1.15 13.51
CA LYS A 55 5.07 -0.67 13.39
C LYS A 55 5.86 -1.64 12.53
N CYS A 56 6.52 -1.11 11.51
CA CYS A 56 7.27 -1.89 10.53
C CYS A 56 8.77 -1.81 10.82
N TYR A 57 9.50 -2.90 10.52
CA TYR A 57 10.94 -3.07 10.68
C TYR A 57 11.56 -3.88 9.53
#